data_AF-A0A383BX54-F1
#
_entry.id   AF-A0A383BX54-F1
#
_cell.length_a   1.000
_cell.length_b   1.000
_cell.length_c   1.000
_cell.angle_alpha   90.00
_cell.angle_beta   90.00
_cell.angle_gamma   90.00
#
_symmetry.space_group_name_H-M   'P 1'
#
loop_
_entity.id
_entity.type
_entity.pdbx_description
1 polymer ?
#
loop_
_entity_poly.entity_id
_entity_poly.type
_entity_poly.pdbx_seq_one_letter_code
_entity_poly.pdbx_strand_id
1 'polypeptide(L)'
;WGKCMSAGKEYGITPYGTEAMHLLRAEKGFIIVGQETDGTVTPVDLQMDWIVSKKKYDFIGKRSLYRSDTIREDRKQYVGLLTKDPKEILEEGAQIVAEVKNKPPMDMIGHVTSSYYSPNLNKSIALAVVKNGKKLKGKKLYVPMSKKTIEVTVSDTIFLDKEGKRLNA
;
A
#
# COMPACT_ATOMS: atom_id res chain seq x y z
N TRP A 1 -24.16 4.53 -19.99
CA TRP A 1 -24.54 3.46 -19.05
C TRP A 1 -25.39 2.38 -19.72
N GLY A 2 -26.68 2.64 -20.03
CA GLY A 2 -27.59 1.59 -20.54
C GLY A 2 -27.07 0.81 -21.75
N LYS A 3 -26.54 1.51 -22.76
CA LYS A 3 -25.92 0.86 -23.94
C LYS A 3 -24.76 -0.09 -23.57
N CYS A 4 -23.92 0.27 -22.60
CA CYS A 4 -22.81 -0.58 -22.15
C CYS A 4 -23.32 -1.85 -21.45
N MET A 5 -24.35 -1.72 -20.60
CA MET A 5 -24.96 -2.87 -19.92
C MET A 5 -25.64 -3.82 -20.89
N SER A 6 -26.32 -3.30 -21.92
CA SER A 6 -26.91 -4.11 -22.97
C SER A 6 -25.85 -4.87 -23.78
N ALA A 7 -24.80 -4.20 -24.24
CA ALA A 7 -23.72 -4.82 -25.03
C ALA A 7 -22.89 -5.82 -24.21
N GLY A 8 -22.66 -5.55 -22.93
CA GLY A 8 -21.85 -6.40 -22.08
C GLY A 8 -22.56 -7.66 -21.54
N LYS A 9 -23.86 -7.82 -21.78
CA LYS A 9 -24.68 -8.89 -21.19
C LYS A 9 -24.15 -10.28 -21.55
N GLU A 10 -23.72 -10.49 -22.79
CA GLU A 10 -23.18 -11.77 -23.26
C GLU A 10 -21.84 -12.13 -22.58
N TYR A 11 -21.11 -11.14 -22.07
CA TYR A 11 -19.84 -11.31 -21.37
C TYR A 11 -19.98 -11.34 -19.84
N GLY A 12 -21.21 -11.30 -19.31
CA GLY A 12 -21.45 -11.24 -17.87
C GLY A 12 -20.99 -9.92 -17.24
N ILE A 13 -21.14 -8.80 -17.94
CA ILE A 13 -20.76 -7.46 -17.45
C ILE A 13 -21.31 -7.22 -16.04
N THR A 14 -20.41 -6.88 -15.12
CA THR A 14 -20.74 -6.67 -13.70
C THR A 14 -20.47 -5.22 -13.33
N PRO A 15 -21.48 -4.43 -12.93
CA PRO A 15 -21.26 -3.08 -12.43
C PRO A 15 -20.53 -3.17 -11.09
N TYR A 16 -19.56 -2.28 -10.86
CA TYR A 16 -18.81 -2.23 -9.62
C TYR A 16 -18.68 -0.78 -9.13
N GLY A 17 -18.48 -0.63 -7.82
CA GLY A 17 -18.38 0.66 -7.14
C GLY A 17 -16.98 0.94 -6.60
N THR A 18 -16.90 1.88 -5.65
CA THR A 18 -15.64 2.34 -5.05
C THR A 18 -14.88 1.23 -4.34
N GLU A 19 -15.55 0.35 -3.58
CA GLU A 19 -14.87 -0.72 -2.84
C GLU A 19 -14.15 -1.72 -3.75
N ALA A 20 -14.83 -2.15 -4.81
CA ALA A 20 -14.20 -3.01 -5.81
C ALA A 20 -13.07 -2.27 -6.54
N MET A 21 -13.23 -0.97 -6.83
CA MET A 21 -12.15 -0.15 -7.39
C MET A 21 -10.94 -0.08 -6.44
N HIS A 22 -11.16 0.10 -5.13
CA HIS A 22 -10.13 0.20 -4.11
C HIS A 22 -9.34 -1.11 -3.97
N LEU A 23 -10.03 -2.25 -4.01
CA LEU A 23 -9.38 -3.56 -4.06
C LEU A 23 -8.54 -3.72 -5.33
N LEU A 24 -9.12 -3.50 -6.51
CA LEU A 24 -8.45 -3.75 -7.80
C LEU A 24 -7.18 -2.90 -7.96
N ARG A 25 -7.22 -1.63 -7.55
CA ARG A 25 -6.02 -0.77 -7.58
C ARG A 25 -4.99 -1.19 -6.54
N ALA A 26 -5.43 -1.67 -5.36
CA ALA A 26 -4.53 -2.11 -4.31
C ALA A 26 -3.80 -3.41 -4.69
N GLU A 27 -4.46 -4.33 -5.41
CA GLU A 27 -3.82 -5.51 -6.00
C GLU A 27 -2.65 -5.15 -6.92
N LYS A 28 -2.73 -3.99 -7.59
CA LYS A 28 -1.68 -3.43 -8.44
C LYS A 28 -0.70 -2.50 -7.72
N GLY A 29 -0.90 -2.23 -6.43
CA GLY A 29 -0.06 -1.31 -5.66
C GLY A 29 -0.19 0.15 -6.07
N PHE A 30 -1.31 0.54 -6.68
CA PHE A 30 -1.59 1.95 -6.98
C PHE A 30 -2.07 2.66 -5.73
N ILE A 31 -1.66 3.91 -5.58
CA ILE A 31 -2.04 4.77 -4.45
C ILE A 31 -3.41 5.42 -4.68
N ILE A 32 -4.10 5.75 -3.60
CA ILE A 32 -5.15 6.77 -3.58
C ILE A 32 -4.65 7.96 -2.76
N VAL A 33 -4.69 9.15 -3.37
CA VAL A 33 -4.36 10.39 -2.66
C VAL A 33 -5.37 10.59 -1.54
N GLY A 34 -4.88 10.83 -0.34
CA GLY A 34 -5.68 10.93 0.89
C GLY A 34 -5.79 9.61 1.67
N GLN A 35 -5.41 8.48 1.08
CA GLN A 35 -5.41 7.16 1.73
C GLN A 35 -3.98 6.66 1.98
N GLU A 36 -3.16 6.56 0.93
CA GLU A 36 -1.72 6.29 1.05
C GLU A 36 -0.90 7.54 1.37
N THR A 37 -1.51 8.71 1.24
CA THR A 37 -0.83 10.00 1.40
C THR A 37 -1.59 10.86 2.40
N ASP A 38 -0.88 11.41 3.38
CA ASP A 38 -1.42 12.27 4.45
C ASP A 38 -0.86 13.70 4.40
N GLY A 39 -0.28 14.09 3.26
CA GLY A 39 0.42 15.37 3.09
C GLY A 39 1.90 15.35 3.54
N THR A 40 2.36 14.29 4.20
CA THR A 40 3.77 14.12 4.60
C THR A 40 4.57 13.20 3.68
N VAL A 41 3.89 12.53 2.76
CA VAL A 41 4.43 11.50 1.86
C VAL A 41 4.86 12.12 0.53
N THR A 42 6.07 11.81 0.08
CA THR A 42 6.62 12.22 -1.22
C THR A 42 6.54 11.10 -2.25
N PRO A 43 6.68 11.39 -3.57
CA PRO A 43 6.77 10.33 -4.57
C PRO A 43 7.90 9.32 -4.31
N VAL A 44 9.01 9.74 -3.68
CA VAL A 44 10.12 8.85 -3.33
C VAL A 44 9.72 7.88 -2.22
N ASP A 45 8.97 8.36 -1.22
CA ASP A 45 8.41 7.54 -0.15
C ASP A 45 7.46 6.47 -0.74
N LEU A 46 6.72 6.80 -1.80
CA LEU A 46 5.81 5.90 -2.51
C LEU A 46 6.48 4.92 -3.49
N GLN A 47 7.82 4.92 -3.56
CA GLN A 47 8.57 4.19 -4.60
C GLN A 47 8.22 4.62 -6.04
N MET A 48 7.73 5.85 -6.20
CA MET A 48 7.39 6.47 -7.48
C MET A 48 8.48 7.46 -7.91
N ASP A 49 9.73 7.24 -7.51
CA ASP A 49 10.86 8.10 -7.89
C ASP A 49 11.03 8.23 -9.42
N TRP A 50 10.49 7.30 -10.21
CA TRP A 50 10.43 7.35 -11.67
C TRP A 50 9.51 8.46 -12.23
N ILE A 51 8.50 8.91 -11.47
CA ILE A 51 7.60 10.00 -11.92
C ILE A 51 8.26 11.39 -11.76
N VAL A 52 9.29 11.48 -10.92
CA VAL A 52 9.97 12.72 -10.59
C VAL A 52 10.98 13.06 -11.69
N SER A 53 10.73 14.16 -12.42
CA SER A 53 11.60 14.54 -13.53
C SER A 53 13.02 14.91 -13.05
N LYS A 54 14.01 14.15 -13.52
CA LYS A 54 15.44 14.48 -13.32
C LYS A 54 15.98 15.44 -14.38
N LYS A 55 15.29 15.57 -15.52
CA LYS A 55 15.74 16.35 -16.70
C LYS A 55 15.31 17.81 -16.63
N LYS A 56 14.09 18.10 -16.19
CA LYS A 56 13.61 19.48 -16.07
C LYS A 56 14.42 20.22 -15.02
N TYR A 57 14.83 21.45 -15.32
CA TYR A 57 15.57 22.28 -14.36
C TYR A 57 14.80 22.44 -13.05
N ASP A 58 13.53 22.84 -13.10
CA ASP A 58 12.68 23.03 -11.93
C ASP A 58 11.20 22.66 -12.16
N PHE A 59 10.48 22.40 -11.07
CA PHE A 59 9.02 22.27 -10.97
C PHE A 59 8.56 22.48 -9.52
N ILE A 60 7.28 22.81 -9.31
CA ILE A 60 6.73 23.07 -7.97
C ILE A 60 7.00 21.88 -7.04
N GLY A 61 7.69 22.16 -5.92
CA GLY A 61 8.05 21.17 -4.91
C GLY A 61 9.42 20.52 -5.08
N LYS A 62 10.07 20.61 -6.25
CA LYS A 62 11.38 19.97 -6.53
C LYS A 62 12.44 20.36 -5.50
N ARG A 63 12.54 21.66 -5.18
CA ARG A 63 13.49 22.19 -4.18
C ARG A 63 13.34 21.54 -2.81
N SER A 64 12.13 21.19 -2.40
CA SER A 64 11.85 20.58 -1.10
C SER A 64 12.34 19.14 -0.99
N LEU A 65 12.47 18.42 -2.11
CA LEU A 65 12.95 17.03 -2.14
C LEU A 65 14.40 16.88 -1.61
N TYR A 66 15.15 17.97 -1.52
CA TYR A 66 16.54 17.99 -1.07
C TYR A 66 16.73 18.58 0.33
N ARG A 67 15.64 18.80 1.09
CA ARG A 67 15.73 19.27 2.48
C ARG A 67 16.12 18.12 3.41
N SER A 68 16.74 18.46 4.53
CA SER A 68 17.23 17.50 5.54
C SER A 68 16.19 16.43 5.91
N ASP A 69 14.93 16.81 6.13
CA ASP A 69 13.87 15.84 6.46
C ASP A 69 13.52 14.90 5.29
N THR A 70 13.54 15.39 4.06
CA THR A 70 13.18 14.60 2.87
C THR A 70 14.28 13.64 2.44
N ILE A 71 15.53 13.92 2.78
CA ILE A 71 16.69 13.04 2.49
C ILE A 71 16.98 12.01 3.60
N ARG A 72 16.21 12.02 4.69
CA ARG A 72 16.35 11.05 5.78
C ARG A 72 16.18 9.61 5.28
N GLU A 73 16.99 8.70 5.80
CA GLU A 73 16.88 7.27 5.47
C GLU A 73 15.72 6.56 6.16
N ASP A 74 15.23 7.11 7.27
CA ASP A 74 14.20 6.51 8.13
C ASP A 74 12.78 7.04 7.85
N ARG A 75 12.56 7.68 6.70
CA ARG A 75 11.23 8.10 6.26
C ARG A 75 10.29 6.91 6.14
N LYS A 76 8.99 7.14 6.35
CA LYS A 76 7.97 6.13 6.08
C LYS A 76 7.91 5.90 4.58
N GLN A 77 8.05 4.64 4.17
CA GLN A 77 8.07 4.22 2.78
C GLN A 77 6.94 3.23 2.53
N TYR A 78 6.33 3.36 1.36
CA TYR A 78 5.21 2.56 0.91
C TYR A 78 5.63 1.11 0.69
N VAL A 79 4.91 0.17 1.27
CA VAL A 79 5.19 -1.27 1.20
C VAL A 79 3.89 -2.06 1.13
N GLY A 80 3.99 -3.30 0.62
CA GLY A 80 2.93 -4.29 0.82
C GLY A 80 3.13 -5.04 2.13
N LEU A 81 2.05 -5.54 2.70
CA LEU A 81 2.02 -6.41 3.87
C LEU A 81 1.19 -7.65 3.56
N LEU A 82 1.70 -8.81 4.00
CA LEU A 82 0.99 -10.08 3.97
C LEU A 82 0.85 -10.58 5.40
N THR A 83 -0.37 -10.88 5.83
CA THR A 83 -0.61 -11.48 7.15
C THR A 83 -0.15 -12.94 7.17
N LYS A 84 0.22 -13.42 8.35
CA LYS A 84 0.55 -14.84 8.55
C LYS A 84 -0.64 -15.75 8.26
N ASP A 85 -1.84 -15.37 8.70
CA ASP A 85 -3.10 -16.00 8.27
C ASP A 85 -3.63 -15.30 7.01
N PRO A 86 -3.65 -15.96 5.84
CA PRO A 86 -4.12 -15.36 4.59
C PRO A 86 -5.59 -14.92 4.61
N LYS A 87 -6.40 -15.31 5.60
CA LYS A 87 -7.79 -14.87 5.72
C LYS A 87 -7.95 -13.65 6.62
N GLU A 88 -6.90 -13.27 7.33
CA GLU A 88 -6.93 -12.17 8.27
C GLU A 88 -6.75 -10.83 7.54
N ILE A 89 -7.79 -9.99 7.57
CA ILE A 89 -7.75 -8.63 7.02
C ILE A 89 -7.34 -7.68 8.14
N LEU A 90 -6.33 -6.85 7.89
CA LEU A 90 -5.90 -5.82 8.84
C LEU A 90 -6.91 -4.67 8.86
N GLU A 91 -7.01 -3.96 9.99
CA GLU A 91 -7.77 -2.70 10.06
C GLU A 91 -6.96 -1.57 9.42
N GLU A 92 -7.59 -0.77 8.55
CA GLU A 92 -6.98 0.44 8.00
C GLU A 92 -6.70 1.44 9.14
N GLY A 93 -5.52 2.05 9.15
CA GLY A 93 -5.04 2.89 10.25
C GLY A 93 -4.36 2.13 11.40
N ALA A 94 -4.37 0.79 11.38
CA ALA A 94 -3.71 -0.01 12.41
C ALA A 94 -2.20 0.29 12.47
N GLN A 95 -1.66 0.40 13.68
CA GLN A 95 -0.27 0.75 13.92
C GLN A 95 0.65 -0.45 13.73
N ILE A 96 1.86 -0.20 13.22
CA ILE A 96 2.86 -1.23 12.94
C ILE A 96 4.07 -1.01 13.85
N VAL A 97 4.54 -2.09 14.47
CA VAL A 97 5.72 -2.11 15.36
C VAL A 97 6.72 -3.18 14.91
N ALA A 98 8.00 -2.97 15.17
CA ALA A 98 9.04 -3.96 14.92
C ALA A 98 9.04 -5.07 16.00
N GLU A 99 8.74 -4.70 17.23
CA GLU A 99 8.76 -5.58 18.40
C GLU A 99 7.52 -5.35 19.26
N VAL A 100 6.96 -6.43 19.79
CA VAL A 100 5.80 -6.38 20.69
C VAL A 100 6.31 -6.26 22.12
N LYS A 101 5.93 -5.18 22.81
CA LYS A 101 6.23 -5.01 24.23
C LYS A 101 5.07 -5.52 25.09
N ASN A 102 5.37 -5.99 26.29
CA ASN A 102 4.36 -6.49 27.23
C ASN A 102 3.39 -5.39 27.71
N LYS A 103 3.79 -4.13 27.63
CA LYS A 103 2.97 -2.95 28.01
C LYS A 103 3.28 -1.78 27.05
N PRO A 104 2.30 -0.90 26.78
CA PRO A 104 2.55 0.36 26.05
C PRO A 104 3.47 1.31 26.85
N PRO A 105 4.15 2.26 26.19
CA PRO A 105 4.11 2.53 24.76
C PRO A 105 5.03 1.61 23.94
N MET A 106 4.60 1.29 22.71
CA MET A 106 5.44 0.63 21.71
C MET A 106 5.93 1.64 20.67
N ASP A 107 7.12 1.39 20.12
CA ASP A 107 7.69 2.25 19.09
C ASP A 107 7.01 1.98 17.75
N MET A 108 6.14 2.91 17.35
CA MET A 108 5.43 2.82 16.08
C MET A 108 6.37 3.17 14.94
N ILE A 109 6.46 2.26 13.98
CA ILE A 109 7.28 2.42 12.77
C ILE A 109 6.44 2.67 11.54
N GLY A 110 5.12 2.57 11.60
CA GLY A 110 4.26 2.74 10.44
C GLY A 110 2.80 2.51 10.76
N HIS A 111 1.98 2.54 9.72
CA HIS A 111 0.57 2.16 9.81
C HIS A 111 0.09 1.56 8.49
N VAL A 112 -0.98 0.77 8.59
CA VAL A 112 -1.72 0.22 7.45
C VAL A 112 -2.52 1.36 6.81
N THR A 113 -2.41 1.53 5.49
CA THR A 113 -3.15 2.56 4.74
C THR A 113 -4.36 1.97 4.02
N SER A 114 -4.23 0.74 3.50
CA SER A 114 -5.30 0.03 2.82
C SER A 114 -5.25 -1.46 3.12
N SER A 115 -6.40 -2.13 3.23
CA SER A 115 -6.44 -3.55 3.56
C SER A 115 -7.68 -4.24 3.01
N TYR A 116 -7.49 -5.35 2.30
CA TYR A 116 -8.58 -6.04 1.63
C TYR A 116 -8.37 -7.56 1.63
N TYR A 117 -9.47 -8.30 1.49
CA TYR A 117 -9.42 -9.65 0.98
C TYR A 117 -9.45 -9.64 -0.55
N SER A 118 -8.43 -10.22 -1.19
CA SER A 118 -8.38 -10.37 -2.65
C SER A 118 -8.99 -11.73 -3.06
N PRO A 119 -10.15 -11.75 -3.74
CA PRO A 119 -10.67 -12.98 -4.34
C PRO A 119 -9.82 -13.47 -5.51
N ASN A 120 -9.09 -12.57 -6.20
CA ASN A 120 -8.19 -12.93 -7.31
C ASN A 120 -6.95 -13.70 -6.82
N LEU A 121 -6.49 -13.42 -5.60
CA LEU A 121 -5.32 -14.05 -4.99
C LEU A 121 -5.68 -15.07 -3.90
N ASN A 122 -6.96 -15.15 -3.52
CA ASN A 122 -7.49 -15.95 -2.42
C ASN A 122 -6.74 -15.74 -1.09
N LYS A 123 -6.43 -14.48 -0.79
CA LYS A 123 -5.75 -14.06 0.45
C LYS A 123 -5.95 -12.56 0.73
N SER A 124 -5.75 -12.15 1.97
CA SER A 124 -5.66 -10.76 2.35
C SER A 124 -4.37 -10.13 1.85
N ILE A 125 -4.49 -8.86 1.49
CA ILE A 125 -3.40 -7.98 1.07
C ILE A 125 -3.58 -6.65 1.79
N ALA A 126 -2.47 -6.04 2.18
CA ALA A 126 -2.51 -4.72 2.76
C ALA A 126 -1.38 -3.86 2.22
N LEU A 127 -1.64 -2.57 2.13
CA LEU A 127 -0.68 -1.53 1.83
C LEU A 127 -0.41 -0.74 3.10
N ALA A 128 0.81 -0.26 3.24
CA ALA A 128 1.24 0.44 4.44
C ALA A 128 2.37 1.42 4.12
N VAL A 129 2.60 2.34 5.04
CA VAL A 129 3.80 3.18 5.07
C VAL A 129 4.60 2.86 6.33
N VAL A 130 5.85 2.41 6.15
CA VAL A 130 6.72 1.92 7.23
C VAL A 130 8.08 2.61 7.15
N LYS A 131 8.60 3.10 8.28
CA LYS A 131 9.94 3.70 8.39
C LYS A 131 10.97 2.75 7.79
N ASN A 132 11.72 3.23 6.80
CA ASN A 132 12.72 2.45 6.08
C ASN A 132 12.16 1.15 5.44
N GLY A 133 10.86 1.17 5.07
CA GLY A 133 10.11 0.00 4.64
C GLY A 133 10.73 -0.77 3.47
N LYS A 134 11.41 -0.08 2.54
CA LYS A 134 12.12 -0.73 1.40
C LYS A 134 13.18 -1.72 1.89
N LYS A 135 13.94 -1.38 2.94
CA LYS A 135 14.99 -2.24 3.52
C LYS A 135 14.42 -3.38 4.37
N LEU A 136 13.13 -3.31 4.73
CA LEU A 136 12.46 -4.31 5.58
C LEU A 136 11.77 -5.41 4.77
N LYS A 137 11.86 -5.43 3.44
CA LYS A 137 11.25 -6.47 2.61
C LYS A 137 11.65 -7.87 3.07
N GLY A 138 10.65 -8.75 3.22
CA GLY A 138 10.80 -10.11 3.74
C GLY A 138 10.95 -10.21 5.27
N LYS A 139 11.02 -9.09 5.99
CA LYS A 139 11.04 -9.09 7.46
C LYS A 139 9.63 -9.18 8.02
N LYS A 140 9.55 -9.75 9.22
CA LYS A 140 8.33 -9.81 10.01
C LYS A 140 8.16 -8.52 10.80
N LEU A 141 6.94 -8.02 10.85
CA LEU A 141 6.50 -6.92 11.69
C LEU A 141 5.21 -7.33 12.40
N TYR A 142 4.75 -6.49 13.32
CA TYR A 142 3.59 -6.78 14.14
C TYR A 142 2.59 -5.64 14.11
N VAL A 143 1.30 -6.01 14.09
CA VAL A 143 0.17 -5.09 14.17
C VAL A 143 -0.56 -5.39 15.48
N PRO A 144 -0.21 -4.71 16.59
CA PRO A 144 -0.87 -4.92 17.87
C PRO A 144 -2.29 -4.34 17.84
N MET A 145 -3.27 -5.20 18.11
CA MET A 145 -4.68 -4.86 18.28
C MET A 145 -5.08 -5.02 19.75
N SER A 146 -6.24 -4.51 20.12
CA SER A 146 -6.75 -4.59 21.51
C SER A 146 -6.84 -6.02 22.06
N LYS A 147 -7.10 -7.01 21.20
CA LYS A 147 -7.33 -8.41 21.61
C LYS A 147 -6.24 -9.40 21.18
N LYS A 148 -5.41 -9.04 20.20
CA LYS A 148 -4.40 -9.92 19.60
C LYS A 148 -3.32 -9.11 18.92
N THR A 149 -2.18 -9.73 18.66
CA THR A 149 -1.16 -9.14 17.79
C THR A 149 -1.10 -9.95 16.50
N ILE A 150 -1.21 -9.26 15.37
CA ILE A 150 -1.19 -9.87 14.05
C ILE A 150 0.24 -9.79 13.50
N GLU A 151 0.81 -10.95 13.15
CA GLU A 151 2.11 -11.03 12.48
C GLU A 151 1.95 -10.77 10.99
N VAL A 152 2.76 -9.88 10.43
CA VAL A 152 2.78 -9.54 9.00
C VAL A 152 4.19 -9.66 8.45
N THR A 153 4.31 -9.98 7.16
CA THR A 153 5.57 -9.96 6.41
C THR A 153 5.55 -8.81 5.41
N VAL A 154 6.61 -7.99 5.41
CA VAL A 154 6.78 -6.90 4.44
C VAL A 154 7.04 -7.51 3.06
N SER A 155 6.31 -7.03 2.06
CA SER A 155 6.34 -7.55 0.69
C SER A 155 6.42 -6.42 -0.35
N ASP A 156 6.43 -6.80 -1.63
CA ASP A 156 6.22 -5.83 -2.72
C ASP A 156 4.82 -5.22 -2.63
N THR A 157 4.66 -4.01 -3.17
CA THR A 157 3.36 -3.32 -3.25
C THR A 157 2.45 -3.89 -4.34
N ILE A 158 3.02 -4.58 -5.32
CA ILE A 158 2.29 -5.19 -6.44
C ILE A 158 2.04 -6.66 -6.13
N PHE A 159 0.79 -7.02 -5.83
CA PHE A 159 0.39 -8.38 -5.44
C PHE A 159 -0.07 -9.23 -6.62
N LEU A 160 -0.69 -8.61 -7.62
CA LEU A 160 -1.25 -9.27 -8.79
C LEU A 160 -0.56 -8.80 -10.07
N ASP A 161 -0.14 -9.77 -10.89
CA ASP A 161 0.39 -9.54 -12.24
C ASP A 161 1.53 -8.50 -12.27
N LYS A 162 2.59 -8.76 -11.50
CA LYS A 162 3.73 -7.85 -11.36
C LYS A 162 4.43 -7.53 -12.70
N GLU A 163 4.43 -8.49 -13.62
CA GLU A 163 5.02 -8.36 -14.96
C GLU A 163 4.08 -7.68 -15.97
N GLY A 164 2.82 -7.42 -15.61
CA GLY A 164 1.86 -6.73 -16.47
C GLY A 164 1.39 -7.55 -17.67
N LYS A 165 1.35 -8.88 -17.55
CA LYS A 165 0.95 -9.79 -18.64
C LYS A 165 -0.50 -9.56 -19.09
N ARG A 166 -1.36 -9.02 -18.21
CA ARG A 166 -2.78 -8.79 -18.49
C ARG A 166 -3.08 -7.38 -18.99
N LEU A 167 -2.07 -6.56 -19.30
CA LEU A 167 -2.26 -5.16 -19.69
C LEU A 167 -3.06 -4.98 -20.98
N ASN A 168 -2.84 -5.87 -21.96
CA ASN A 168 -3.47 -5.83 -23.29
C ASN A 168 -4.30 -7.09 -23.58
N ALA A 169 -4.70 -7.81 -22.54
CA ALA A 169 -5.45 -9.06 -22.67
C ALA A 169 -6.91 -8.84 -23.07
#